data_AF-A0A6M0L183-F1
#
_entry.id   AF-A0A6M0L183-F1
#
_cell.length_a   1.000
_cell.length_b   1.000
_cell.length_c   1.000
_cell.angle_alpha   90.00
_cell.angle_beta   90.00
_cell.angle_gamma   90.00
#
_symmetry.space_group_name_H-M   'P 1'
#
loop_
_entity.id
_entity.type
_entity.pdbx_description
1 polymer ?
#
loop_
_entity_poly.entity_id
_entity_poly.type
_entity_poly.pdbx_seq_one_letter_code
_entity_poly.pdbx_strand_id
1 'polypeptide(L)'
;MWNGELFVEKIKYLYKNICDSDDDGLTKLFCKPNSDRYNSRKRLMRNNWRKSSYKKRPDLLTERNFEKFGISGLKIENRRVFSLDSLLYEPFEEFKKRTDRYLEYTQQQSDLTGYDIPHRYIYYFDTNIKKIVYYKITKIEHHNTNEYNIVLVSPAHYKEAENLRGTYLIQHNLIYISVSNSFQTLTLSFGYNMGYNKN
;
A
#
# COMPACT_ATOMS: atom_id res chain seq x y z
N MET A 1 3.57 4.24 -32.82
CA MET A 1 5.02 4.46 -32.59
C MET A 1 5.26 4.52 -31.07
N TRP A 2 6.37 4.00 -30.56
CA TRP A 2 6.69 4.06 -29.12
C TRP A 2 6.88 5.50 -28.66
N ASN A 3 6.24 5.89 -27.55
CA ASN A 3 6.42 7.19 -26.92
C ASN A 3 6.96 7.02 -25.49
N GLY A 4 8.25 7.29 -25.32
CA GLY A 4 8.94 7.15 -24.04
C GLY A 4 8.51 8.17 -22.98
N GLU A 5 8.05 9.35 -23.39
CA GLU A 5 7.56 10.37 -22.45
C GLU A 5 6.20 9.96 -21.89
N LEU A 6 5.30 9.48 -22.76
CA LEU A 6 4.01 8.91 -22.37
C LEU A 6 4.18 7.74 -21.39
N PHE A 7 5.17 6.86 -21.63
CA PHE A 7 5.47 5.78 -20.69
C PHE A 7 5.91 6.32 -19.33
N VAL A 8 6.84 7.28 -19.29
CA VAL A 8 7.32 7.89 -18.03
C VAL A 8 6.17 8.54 -17.26
N GLU A 9 5.24 9.21 -17.96
CA GLU A 9 4.07 9.82 -17.36
C GLU A 9 3.17 8.79 -16.65
N LYS A 10 2.89 7.67 -17.32
CA LYS A 10 2.15 6.55 -16.72
C LYS A 10 2.88 5.94 -15.52
N ILE A 11 4.20 5.74 -15.61
CA ILE A 11 4.99 5.22 -14.48
C ILE A 11 4.95 6.18 -13.29
N LYS A 12 5.04 7.50 -13.51
CA LYS A 12 4.87 8.49 -12.45
C LYS A 12 3.48 8.42 -11.81
N TYR A 13 2.45 8.22 -12.62
CA TYR A 13 1.08 8.09 -12.13
C TYR A 13 0.90 6.86 -11.24
N LEU A 14 1.38 5.69 -11.68
CA LEU A 14 1.36 4.47 -10.88
C LEU A 14 2.17 4.61 -9.58
N TYR A 15 3.36 5.20 -9.67
CA TYR A 15 4.22 5.44 -8.51
C TYR A 15 3.52 6.31 -7.45
N LYS A 16 2.84 7.38 -7.89
CA LYS A 16 2.15 8.28 -6.98
C LYS A 16 0.91 7.63 -6.35
N ASN A 17 0.08 6.97 -7.16
CA ASN A 17 -1.28 6.61 -6.73
C ASN A 17 -1.46 5.14 -6.34
N ILE A 18 -0.72 4.20 -6.94
CA ILE A 18 -0.77 2.77 -6.55
C ILE A 18 0.31 2.47 -5.51
N CYS A 19 1.48 3.08 -5.62
CA CYS A 19 2.62 2.78 -4.76
C CYS A 19 2.82 3.78 -3.61
N ASP A 20 1.95 4.78 -3.45
CA ASP A 20 2.07 5.83 -2.41
C ASP A 20 3.45 6.50 -2.35
N SER A 21 4.07 6.69 -3.51
CA SER A 21 5.45 7.20 -3.65
C SER A 21 6.54 6.31 -3.02
N ASP A 22 6.28 5.01 -2.86
CA ASP A 22 7.26 4.01 -2.42
C ASP A 22 7.99 3.37 -3.62
N ASP A 23 9.33 3.52 -3.64
CA ASP A 23 10.20 2.90 -4.65
C ASP A 23 10.14 1.35 -4.56
N ASP A 24 9.89 0.76 -3.38
CA ASP A 24 9.73 -0.69 -3.23
C ASP A 24 8.40 -1.19 -3.79
N GLY A 25 7.30 -0.47 -3.56
CA GLY A 25 6.01 -0.72 -4.21
C GLY A 25 6.13 -0.73 -5.73
N LEU A 26 6.77 0.30 -6.30
CA LEU A 26 6.98 0.36 -7.75
C LEU A 26 7.88 -0.78 -8.24
N THR A 27 8.94 -1.11 -7.50
CA THR A 27 9.82 -2.22 -7.85
C THR A 27 9.07 -3.55 -7.84
N LYS A 28 8.19 -3.80 -6.88
CA LYS A 28 7.36 -5.02 -6.82
C LYS A 28 6.38 -5.13 -7.99
N LEU A 29 5.84 -4.02 -8.50
CA LEU A 29 4.99 -4.04 -9.69
C LEU A 29 5.73 -4.54 -10.93
N PHE A 30 7.03 -4.28 -11.02
CA PHE A 30 7.84 -4.54 -12.22
C PHE A 30 9.03 -5.48 -11.98
N CYS A 31 9.09 -6.14 -10.81
CA CYS A 31 10.12 -7.10 -10.43
C CYS A 31 9.62 -8.06 -9.35
N LYS A 32 10.08 -9.31 -9.38
CA LYS A 32 9.85 -10.26 -8.28
C LYS A 32 10.68 -9.85 -7.05
N PRO A 33 10.11 -9.91 -5.82
CA PRO A 33 10.80 -9.52 -4.58
C PRO A 33 12.10 -10.30 -4.31
N ASN A 34 12.17 -11.56 -4.74
CA ASN A 34 13.28 -12.48 -4.43
C ASN A 34 14.23 -12.72 -5.63
N SER A 35 14.34 -11.77 -6.56
CA SER A 35 15.36 -11.88 -7.62
C SER A 35 16.67 -11.28 -7.13
N ASP A 36 17.81 -11.92 -7.42
CA ASP A 36 19.16 -11.38 -7.16
C ASP A 36 19.38 -9.98 -7.77
N ARG A 37 18.48 -9.56 -8.67
CA ARG A 37 18.49 -8.28 -9.38
C ARG A 37 17.53 -7.24 -8.79
N TYR A 38 16.91 -7.47 -7.63
CA TYR A 38 15.92 -6.55 -7.07
C TYR A 38 16.51 -5.15 -6.83
N ASN A 39 17.66 -5.06 -6.15
CA ASN A 39 18.31 -3.78 -5.85
C ASN A 39 18.80 -3.04 -7.11
N SER A 40 19.36 -3.77 -8.08
CA SER A 40 19.79 -3.16 -9.36
C SER A 40 18.59 -2.68 -10.18
N ARG A 41 17.46 -3.38 -10.13
CA ARG A 41 16.20 -2.97 -10.76
C ARG A 41 15.55 -1.78 -10.06
N LYS A 42 15.54 -1.73 -8.73
CA LYS A 42 15.09 -0.57 -7.95
C LYS A 42 15.84 0.70 -8.35
N ARG A 43 17.17 0.61 -8.47
CA ARG A 43 18.02 1.71 -8.95
C ARG A 43 17.68 2.10 -10.39
N LEU A 44 17.50 1.13 -11.29
CA LEU A 44 17.14 1.39 -12.69
C LEU A 44 15.78 2.10 -12.83
N MET A 45 14.76 1.66 -12.09
CA MET A 45 13.43 2.28 -12.11
C MET A 45 13.47 3.71 -11.56
N ARG A 46 14.14 3.92 -10.42
CA ARG A 46 14.30 5.23 -9.80
C ARG A 46 15.01 6.23 -10.72
N ASN A 47 16.07 5.80 -11.40
CA ASN A 47 16.91 6.71 -12.19
C ASN A 47 16.37 6.91 -13.62
N ASN A 48 15.79 5.86 -14.22
CA ASN A 48 15.50 5.85 -15.66
C ASN A 48 14.00 5.94 -15.99
N TRP A 49 13.12 5.31 -15.21
CA TRP A 49 11.68 5.29 -15.54
C TRP A 49 10.91 6.41 -14.85
N ARG A 50 11.36 6.88 -13.67
CA ARG A 50 10.68 7.92 -12.89
C ARG A 50 11.19 9.33 -13.16
N LYS A 51 12.49 9.52 -13.38
CA LYS A 51 13.15 10.84 -13.30
C LYS A 51 13.55 11.46 -14.64
N SER A 52 13.65 10.69 -15.72
CA SER A 52 14.21 11.14 -17.00
C SER A 52 13.28 10.80 -18.17
N SER A 53 13.49 11.47 -19.32
CA SER A 53 12.83 11.07 -20.58
C SER A 53 13.43 9.74 -21.04
N TYR A 54 12.56 8.75 -21.23
CA TYR A 54 13.00 7.39 -21.51
C TYR A 54 13.09 7.16 -23.03
N LYS A 55 14.27 7.42 -23.60
CA LYS A 55 14.46 7.44 -25.07
C LYS A 55 14.38 6.06 -25.75
N LYS A 56 14.41 4.96 -25.01
CA LYS A 56 14.35 3.58 -25.55
C LYS A 56 13.13 2.85 -24.98
N ARG A 57 12.65 1.81 -25.64
CA ARG A 57 11.61 0.94 -25.05
C ARG A 57 12.24 0.14 -23.89
N PRO A 58 11.52 -0.12 -22.78
CA PRO A 58 12.09 -0.92 -21.72
C PRO A 58 12.21 -2.37 -22.18
N ASP A 59 13.43 -2.85 -22.40
CA ASP A 59 13.72 -4.19 -22.94
C ASP A 59 13.12 -5.33 -22.10
N LEU A 60 12.82 -5.04 -20.84
CA LEU A 60 12.22 -6.00 -19.90
C LEU A 60 10.70 -6.13 -20.11
N LEU A 61 10.02 -5.12 -20.65
CA LEU A 61 8.57 -5.10 -20.88
C LEU A 61 8.23 -5.59 -22.29
N THR A 62 8.28 -6.92 -22.45
CA THR A 62 7.92 -7.66 -23.66
C THR A 62 6.68 -8.51 -23.43
N GLU A 63 5.97 -8.86 -24.50
CA GLU A 63 4.75 -9.70 -24.43
C GLU A 63 5.02 -11.00 -23.68
N ARG A 64 6.15 -11.66 -23.98
CA ARG A 64 6.57 -12.93 -23.37
C ARG A 64 6.81 -12.86 -21.86
N ASN A 65 7.11 -11.68 -21.32
CA ASN A 65 7.49 -11.52 -19.92
C ASN A 65 6.50 -10.66 -19.14
N PHE A 66 5.52 -10.03 -19.79
CA PHE A 66 4.61 -9.11 -19.13
C PHE A 66 3.86 -9.78 -17.97
N GLU A 67 3.39 -11.01 -18.18
CA GLU A 67 2.67 -11.81 -17.17
C GLU A 67 3.50 -12.15 -15.92
N LYS A 68 4.83 -11.98 -15.98
CA LYS A 68 5.73 -12.24 -14.85
C LYS A 68 5.86 -11.04 -13.91
N PHE A 69 5.30 -9.88 -14.27
CA PHE A 69 5.33 -8.66 -13.48
C PHE A 69 4.09 -8.55 -12.60
N GLY A 70 4.26 -8.01 -11.39
CA GLY A 70 3.15 -7.82 -10.43
C GLY A 70 2.01 -6.96 -10.99
N ILE A 71 2.33 -5.98 -11.84
CA ILE A 71 1.33 -5.13 -12.49
C ILE A 71 0.33 -5.91 -13.37
N SER A 72 0.75 -7.03 -13.96
CA SER A 72 -0.14 -7.90 -14.75
C SER A 72 -1.13 -8.69 -13.89
N GLY A 73 -0.86 -8.80 -12.59
CA GLY A 73 -1.69 -9.47 -11.60
C GLY A 73 -2.78 -8.59 -11.00
N LEU A 74 -2.79 -7.27 -11.28
CA LEU A 74 -3.82 -6.36 -10.78
C LEU A 74 -5.14 -6.63 -11.50
N LYS A 75 -6.22 -6.83 -10.74
CA LYS A 75 -7.53 -7.26 -11.24
C LYS A 75 -8.68 -6.46 -10.66
N ILE A 76 -9.72 -6.28 -11.46
CA ILE A 76 -11.07 -5.86 -11.06
C ILE A 76 -12.00 -7.01 -11.45
N GLU A 77 -12.77 -7.56 -10.51
CA GLU A 77 -13.73 -8.65 -10.80
C GLU A 77 -13.12 -9.80 -11.62
N ASN A 78 -11.92 -10.25 -11.21
CA ASN A 78 -11.12 -11.28 -11.89
C ASN A 78 -10.60 -10.93 -13.30
N ARG A 79 -10.87 -9.73 -13.83
CA ARG A 79 -10.34 -9.25 -15.11
C ARG A 79 -9.07 -8.43 -14.89
N ARG A 80 -8.05 -8.65 -15.72
CA ARG A 80 -6.78 -7.89 -15.65
C ARG A 80 -7.04 -6.41 -15.92
N VAL A 81 -6.45 -5.56 -15.10
CA VAL A 81 -6.51 -4.09 -15.29
C VAL A 81 -5.54 -3.68 -16.39
N PHE A 82 -4.30 -4.15 -16.32
CA PHE A 82 -3.26 -3.69 -17.24
C PHE A 82 -2.87 -4.81 -18.22
N SER A 83 -2.75 -4.43 -19.49
CA SER A 83 -2.05 -5.18 -20.52
C SER A 83 -0.72 -4.49 -20.84
N LEU A 84 0.15 -5.18 -21.58
CA LEU A 84 1.36 -4.54 -22.09
C LEU A 84 1.01 -3.31 -22.96
N ASP A 85 0.03 -3.43 -23.85
CA ASP A 85 -0.38 -2.35 -24.74
C ASP A 85 -0.93 -1.14 -23.98
N SER A 86 -1.62 -1.37 -22.87
CA SER A 86 -2.11 -0.29 -22.01
C SER A 86 -0.97 0.53 -21.42
N LEU A 87 0.16 -0.11 -21.10
CA LEU A 87 1.33 0.58 -20.59
C LEU A 87 2.08 1.29 -21.72
N LEU A 88 2.21 0.65 -22.88
CA LEU A 88 3.13 1.14 -23.92
C LEU A 88 2.51 2.10 -24.95
N TYR A 89 1.23 1.93 -25.28
CA TYR A 89 0.63 2.56 -26.46
C TYR A 89 -0.65 3.35 -26.18
N GLU A 90 -1.41 2.94 -25.17
CA GLU A 90 -2.66 3.62 -24.81
C GLU A 90 -2.43 5.10 -24.44
N PRO A 91 -3.32 6.02 -24.82
CA PRO A 91 -3.23 7.41 -24.40
C PRO A 91 -3.24 7.56 -22.87
N PHE A 92 -2.58 8.60 -22.35
CA PHE A 92 -2.45 8.80 -20.90
C PHE A 92 -3.81 8.88 -20.21
N GLU A 93 -4.77 9.60 -20.78
CA GLU A 93 -6.10 9.79 -20.19
C GLU A 93 -6.88 8.47 -20.02
N GLU A 94 -6.81 7.56 -21.00
CA GLU A 94 -7.48 6.25 -20.90
C GLU A 94 -6.80 5.35 -19.89
N PHE A 95 -5.46 5.39 -19.84
CA PHE A 95 -4.68 4.70 -18.82
C PHE A 95 -4.99 5.22 -17.41
N LYS A 96 -5.12 6.55 -17.27
CA LYS A 96 -5.45 7.23 -16.03
C LYS A 96 -6.84 6.82 -15.53
N LYS A 97 -7.87 6.92 -16.38
CA LYS A 97 -9.24 6.49 -16.04
C LYS A 97 -9.27 5.04 -15.55
N ARG A 98 -8.52 4.16 -16.20
CA ARG A 98 -8.43 2.75 -15.80
C ARG A 98 -7.76 2.57 -14.45
N THR A 99 -6.68 3.30 -14.21
CA THR A 99 -5.97 3.30 -12.93
C THR A 99 -6.87 3.82 -11.82
N ASP A 100 -7.60 4.92 -12.07
CA ASP A 100 -8.55 5.52 -11.13
C ASP A 100 -9.66 4.53 -10.77
N ARG A 101 -10.24 3.86 -11.77
CA ARG A 101 -11.23 2.79 -11.55
C ARG A 101 -10.67 1.63 -10.72
N TYR A 102 -9.41 1.24 -10.94
CA TYR A 102 -8.77 0.23 -10.11
C TYR A 102 -8.60 0.71 -8.67
N LEU A 103 -8.19 1.96 -8.45
CA LEU A 103 -8.04 2.54 -7.12
C LEU A 103 -9.38 2.59 -6.40
N GLU A 104 -10.43 3.10 -7.05
CA GLU A 104 -11.80 3.10 -6.54
C GLU A 104 -12.26 1.69 -6.20
N TYR A 105 -12.05 0.72 -7.10
CA TYR A 105 -12.37 -0.68 -6.83
C TYR A 105 -11.58 -1.24 -5.65
N THR A 106 -10.28 -0.95 -5.51
CA THR A 106 -9.50 -1.42 -4.37
C THR A 106 -9.87 -0.72 -3.07
N GLN A 107 -10.33 0.53 -3.11
CA GLN A 107 -10.83 1.25 -1.95
C GLN A 107 -12.19 0.67 -1.53
N GLN A 108 -13.11 0.49 -2.49
CA GLN A 108 -14.38 -0.20 -2.27
C GLN A 108 -14.16 -1.64 -1.81
N GLN A 109 -13.18 -2.36 -2.38
CA GLN A 109 -12.81 -3.69 -1.90
C GLN A 109 -12.14 -3.62 -0.54
N SER A 110 -11.36 -2.61 -0.18
CA SER A 110 -10.91 -2.48 1.21
C SER A 110 -12.08 -2.19 2.17
N ASP A 111 -13.17 -1.60 1.65
CA ASP A 111 -14.43 -1.43 2.38
C ASP A 111 -15.34 -2.69 2.29
N LEU A 112 -15.12 -3.61 1.34
CA LEU A 112 -15.94 -4.81 1.06
C LEU A 112 -15.24 -6.16 1.36
N THR A 113 -13.92 -6.21 1.49
CA THR A 113 -13.14 -7.31 2.08
C THR A 113 -13.36 -7.21 3.57
N GLY A 114 -14.59 -7.53 3.94
CA GLY A 114 -15.16 -7.16 5.21
C GLY A 114 -14.41 -7.81 6.34
N TYR A 115 -13.72 -6.98 7.11
CA TYR A 115 -13.90 -6.93 8.55
C TYR A 115 -13.72 -5.47 8.97
N ASP A 116 -14.85 -4.85 9.30
CA ASP A 116 -14.96 -3.51 9.85
C ASP A 116 -14.27 -3.52 11.21
N ILE A 117 -12.97 -3.23 11.26
CA ILE A 117 -12.36 -2.77 12.49
C ILE A 117 -12.75 -1.30 12.59
N PRO A 118 -13.69 -0.91 13.48
CA PRO A 118 -14.14 0.48 13.57
C PRO A 118 -12.99 1.44 13.92
N HIS A 119 -11.92 0.91 14.50
CA HIS A 119 -10.80 1.67 15.02
C HIS A 119 -9.62 1.63 14.05
N ARG A 120 -9.59 2.54 13.07
CA ARG A 120 -8.46 2.71 12.13
C ARG A 120 -7.27 3.45 12.76
N TYR A 121 -7.52 4.20 13.83
CA TYR A 121 -6.57 5.07 14.51
C TYR A 121 -6.66 4.89 16.02
N ILE A 122 -5.50 4.92 16.67
CA ILE A 122 -5.39 4.91 18.12
C ILE A 122 -4.79 6.24 18.54
N TYR A 123 -5.59 7.10 19.16
CA TYR A 123 -5.17 8.43 19.61
C TYR A 123 -4.66 8.38 21.05
N TYR A 124 -3.60 9.12 21.33
CA TYR A 124 -3.13 9.38 22.69
C TYR A 124 -2.59 10.80 22.79
N PHE A 125 -2.56 11.34 24.01
CA PHE A 125 -1.92 12.61 24.29
C PHE A 125 -0.47 12.38 24.71
N ASP A 126 0.46 12.85 23.89
CA ASP A 126 1.88 12.79 24.22
C ASP A 126 2.27 13.98 25.08
N THR A 127 2.74 13.71 26.29
CA THR A 127 3.11 14.74 27.28
C THR A 127 4.43 15.44 26.96
N ASN A 128 5.34 14.79 26.23
CA ASN A 128 6.63 15.36 25.86
C ASN A 128 6.46 16.46 24.81
N ILE A 129 5.64 16.19 23.78
CA ILE A 129 5.37 17.15 22.70
C ILE A 129 4.07 17.94 22.91
N LYS A 130 3.32 17.65 23.98
CA LYS A 130 2.05 18.29 24.37
C LYS A 130 1.00 18.32 23.25
N LYS A 131 0.86 17.21 22.52
CA LYS A 131 -0.04 17.11 21.36
C LYS A 131 -0.76 15.76 21.34
N ILE A 132 -1.96 15.76 20.75
CA ILE A 132 -2.62 14.51 20.38
C ILE A 132 -1.88 13.94 19.17
N VAL A 133 -1.55 12.67 19.28
CA VAL A 133 -0.83 11.89 18.28
C VAL A 133 -1.55 10.57 18.07
N TYR A 134 -1.27 9.87 16.97
CA TYR A 134 -1.99 8.65 16.65
C TYR A 134 -1.10 7.58 16.01
N TYR A 135 -1.42 6.32 16.31
CA TYR A 135 -0.99 5.17 15.51
C TYR A 135 -2.06 4.85 14.46
N LYS A 136 -1.62 4.50 13.24
CA LYS A 136 -2.52 4.03 12.18
C LYS A 136 -2.42 2.52 12.02
N ILE A 137 -3.55 1.81 12.03
CA ILE A 137 -3.61 0.38 11.68
C ILE A 137 -3.62 0.27 10.14
N THR A 138 -2.67 -0.46 9.55
CA THR A 138 -2.52 -0.49 8.07
C THR A 138 -2.61 -1.87 7.41
N LYS A 139 -2.13 -2.93 8.05
CA LYS A 139 -2.17 -4.29 7.50
C LYS A 139 -2.89 -5.20 8.46
N ILE A 140 -3.90 -5.92 7.99
CA ILE A 140 -4.73 -6.82 8.77
C ILE A 140 -4.69 -8.19 8.05
N GLU A 141 -4.08 -9.20 8.68
CA GLU A 141 -4.13 -10.59 8.22
C GLU A 141 -4.98 -11.39 9.21
N HIS A 142 -6.10 -11.94 8.76
CA HIS A 142 -7.01 -12.68 9.61
C HIS A 142 -6.36 -13.96 10.14
N HIS A 143 -6.38 -14.14 11.47
CA HIS A 143 -5.92 -15.37 12.11
C HIS A 143 -7.10 -16.26 12.50
N ASN A 144 -8.15 -15.68 13.11
CA ASN A 144 -9.37 -16.38 13.53
C ASN A 144 -10.56 -15.39 13.65
N THR A 145 -11.79 -15.87 13.85
CA THR A 145 -13.05 -15.10 13.79
C THR A 145 -13.01 -13.72 14.49
N ASN A 146 -12.27 -13.60 15.58
CA ASN A 146 -12.13 -12.37 16.35
C ASN A 146 -10.68 -11.89 16.53
N GLU A 147 -9.73 -12.53 15.85
CA GLU A 147 -8.30 -12.31 16.04
C GLU A 147 -7.62 -11.99 14.70
N TYR A 148 -6.89 -10.88 14.69
CA TYR A 148 -6.27 -10.33 13.49
C TYR A 148 -4.80 -10.00 13.76
N ASN A 149 -3.92 -10.35 12.84
CA ASN A 149 -2.55 -9.85 12.84
C ASN A 149 -2.55 -8.43 12.27
N ILE A 150 -2.12 -7.46 13.06
CA ILE A 150 -2.10 -6.05 12.69
C ILE A 150 -0.69 -5.47 12.61
N VAL A 151 -0.55 -4.41 11.81
CA VAL A 151 0.62 -3.54 11.79
C VAL A 151 0.20 -2.12 12.18
N LEU A 152 0.81 -1.58 13.25
CA LEU A 152 0.68 -0.17 13.61
C LEU A 152 1.83 0.64 13.02
N VAL A 153 1.47 1.71 12.34
CA VAL A 153 2.41 2.71 11.85
C VAL A 153 2.49 3.84 12.87
N SER A 154 3.71 4.12 13.32
CA SER A 154 4.02 5.16 14.28
C SER A 154 3.72 6.55 13.73
N PRO A 155 3.43 7.55 14.60
CA PRO A 155 3.22 8.92 14.16
C PRO A 155 4.42 9.47 13.38
N ALA A 156 4.17 10.25 12.34
CA ALA A 156 5.21 10.73 11.40
C ALA A 156 6.36 11.56 12.04
N HIS A 157 6.17 12.11 13.24
CA HIS A 157 7.22 12.83 13.96
C HIS A 157 8.22 11.89 14.66
N TYR A 158 7.88 10.61 14.84
CA TYR A 158 8.81 9.55 15.22
C TYR A 158 9.46 8.96 13.96
N LYS A 159 10.36 9.74 13.34
CA LYS A 159 11.00 9.39 12.05
C LYS A 159 11.79 8.07 12.06
N GLU A 160 12.15 7.56 13.24
CA GLU A 160 12.93 6.34 13.44
C GLU A 160 12.13 5.18 14.04
N ALA A 161 10.84 5.37 14.34
CA ALA A 161 10.06 4.32 14.98
C ALA A 161 9.66 3.26 13.94
N GLU A 162 10.26 2.06 14.06
CA GLU A 162 9.83 0.89 13.33
C GLU A 162 8.35 0.58 13.59
N ASN A 163 7.65 0.13 12.56
CA ASN A 163 6.25 -0.30 12.67
C ASN A 163 6.11 -1.43 13.69
N LEU A 164 5.09 -1.34 14.53
CA LEU A 164 4.78 -2.38 15.51
C LEU A 164 3.92 -3.46 14.85
N ARG A 165 4.14 -4.72 15.22
CA ARG A 165 3.37 -5.85 14.71
C ARG A 165 2.83 -6.68 15.86
N GLY A 166 1.65 -7.27 15.68
CA GLY A 166 1.08 -8.16 16.67
C GLY A 166 -0.40 -8.38 16.42
N THR A 167 -1.18 -8.46 17.48
CA THR A 167 -2.54 -8.98 17.45
C THR A 167 -3.57 -7.92 17.82
N TYR A 168 -4.70 -7.93 17.12
CA TYR A 168 -5.93 -7.25 17.43
C TYR A 168 -6.98 -8.32 17.73
N LEU A 169 -7.53 -8.32 18.95
CA LEU A 169 -8.50 -9.31 19.42
C LEU A 169 -9.78 -8.59 19.88
N ILE A 170 -10.94 -9.03 19.37
CA ILE A 170 -12.25 -8.61 19.86
C ILE A 170 -12.78 -9.68 20.80
N GLN A 171 -13.05 -9.33 22.05
CA GLN A 171 -13.65 -10.26 22.99
C GLN A 171 -14.75 -9.56 23.80
N HIS A 172 -15.99 -10.00 23.62
CA HIS A 172 -17.19 -9.34 24.15
C HIS A 172 -17.27 -7.87 23.71
N ASN A 173 -17.31 -6.93 24.67
CA ASN A 173 -17.34 -5.49 24.44
C ASN A 173 -15.95 -4.84 24.57
N LEU A 174 -14.86 -5.63 24.48
CA LEU A 174 -13.50 -5.14 24.63
C LEU A 174 -12.67 -5.45 23.39
N ILE A 175 -11.83 -4.50 23.04
CA ILE A 175 -10.80 -4.62 22.02
C ILE A 175 -9.47 -4.69 22.75
N TYR A 176 -8.67 -5.69 22.40
CA TYR A 176 -7.31 -5.88 22.89
C TYR A 176 -6.34 -5.73 21.72
N ILE A 177 -5.33 -4.89 21.90
CA ILE A 177 -4.24 -4.74 20.94
C ILE A 177 -2.95 -5.05 21.66
N SER A 178 -2.16 -5.97 21.13
CA SER A 178 -0.84 -6.31 21.65
C SER A 178 0.13 -6.33 20.49
N VAL A 179 1.01 -5.33 20.42
CA VAL A 179 1.96 -5.18 19.32
C VAL A 179 3.34 -4.84 19.85
N SER A 180 4.38 -5.27 19.14
CA SER A 180 5.77 -5.02 19.54
C SER A 180 6.69 -4.85 18.34
N ASN A 181 7.86 -4.29 18.63
CA ASN A 181 9.06 -4.35 17.81
C ASN A 181 10.26 -4.66 18.73
N SER A 182 11.48 -4.51 18.22
CA SER A 182 12.71 -4.75 18.99
C SER A 182 12.94 -3.77 20.15
N PHE A 183 12.26 -2.63 20.17
CA PHE A 183 12.48 -1.54 21.13
C PHE A 183 11.35 -1.34 22.13
N GLN A 184 10.11 -1.64 21.74
CA GLN A 184 8.94 -1.36 22.54
C GLN A 184 7.84 -2.40 22.35
N THR A 185 7.03 -2.56 23.39
CA THR A 185 5.77 -3.32 23.37
C THR A 185 4.64 -2.39 23.79
N LEU A 186 3.55 -2.41 23.03
CA LEU A 186 2.35 -1.65 23.28
C LEU A 186 1.17 -2.61 23.44
N THR A 187 0.59 -2.60 24.64
CA THR A 187 -0.62 -3.35 24.97
C THR A 187 -1.73 -2.37 25.34
N LEU A 188 -2.86 -2.46 24.64
CA LEU A 188 -4.01 -1.58 24.83
C LEU A 188 -5.27 -2.42 25.02
N SER A 189 -6.16 -1.93 25.87
CA SER A 189 -7.52 -2.47 26.00
C SER A 189 -8.53 -1.33 26.08
N PHE A 190 -9.60 -1.40 25.31
CA PHE A 190 -10.66 -0.38 25.32
C PHE A 190 -12.02 -0.96 24.96
N GLY A 191 -13.08 -0.31 25.45
CA GLY A 191 -14.47 -0.72 25.21
C GLY A 191 -14.93 -0.43 23.78
N TYR A 192 -15.69 -1.36 23.20
CA TYR A 192 -16.28 -1.27 21.86
C TYR A 192 -17.35 -0.16 21.77
N ASN A 193 -18.04 0.14 22.89
CA ASN A 193 -19.14 1.10 22.99
C ASN A 193 -18.90 2.20 24.04
N MET A 194 -17.78 2.92 23.97
CA MET A 194 -17.67 4.22 24.67
C MET A 194 -18.08 5.34 23.72
N GLY A 195 -19.36 5.33 23.34
CA GLY A 195 -20.00 6.51 22.78
C GLY A 195 -20.02 7.61 23.84
N TYR A 196 -19.61 8.82 23.45
CA TYR A 196 -19.78 10.03 24.25
C TYR A 196 -21.28 10.24 24.48
N ASN A 197 -21.81 9.78 25.62
CA ASN A 197 -23.11 10.23 26.08
C ASN A 197 -22.92 11.66 26.59
N LYS A 198 -23.34 12.62 25.77
CA LYS A 198 -23.54 14.00 26.19
C LYS A 198 -24.83 14.03 27.02
N ASN A 199 -24.70 14.00 28.34
CA ASN A 199 -25.78 14.50 29.21
C ASN A 199 -25.81 16.02 29.13
#